data_AF-A0A261CDN3-F1
#
_entry.id   AF-A0A261CDN3-F1
#
_cell.length_a   1.000
_cell.length_b   1.000
_cell.length_c   1.000
_cell.angle_alpha   90.00
_cell.angle_beta   90.00
_cell.angle_gamma   90.00
#
_symmetry.space_group_name_H-M   'P 1'
#
loop_
_entity.id
_entity.type
_entity.pdbx_description
1 polymer ?
#
loop_
_entity_poly.entity_id
_entity_poly.type
_entity_poly.pdbx_seq_one_letter_code
_entity_poly.pdbx_strand_id
1 'polypeptide(L)'
;MMFLSIGYDSLNRQIAAIDKIAAKGMYFWDYGNAFLLEYHRDGANLLREDAQDDKSIRYSSYMQDIMGEIFSTGLGPFRWVGVSGKPGDLRLTDQTAFKTIDEL
;
A
#
# COMPACT_ATOMS: atom_id res chain seq x y z
N MET A 1 -15.67 -21.03 12.26
CA MET A 1 -15.00 -20.66 13.53
C MET A 1 -13.48 -20.94 13.48
N MET A 2 -13.03 -22.19 13.24
CA MET A 2 -11.59 -22.55 13.30
C MET A 2 -10.69 -21.86 12.26
N PHE A 3 -11.14 -21.68 11.01
CA PHE A 3 -10.33 -21.09 9.94
C PHE A 3 -9.98 -19.61 10.17
N LEU A 4 -10.94 -18.83 10.70
CA LEU A 4 -10.71 -17.41 11.04
C LEU A 4 -9.70 -17.26 12.17
N SER A 5 -9.79 -18.10 13.20
CA SER A 5 -8.84 -18.11 14.32
C SER A 5 -7.40 -18.36 13.86
N ILE A 6 -7.18 -19.34 12.97
CA ILE A 6 -5.84 -19.62 12.42
C ILE A 6 -5.32 -18.42 11.61
N GLY A 7 -6.23 -17.74 10.88
CA GLY A 7 -5.91 -16.51 10.17
C GLY A 7 -5.42 -15.41 11.12
N TYR A 8 -6.16 -15.15 12.18
CA TYR A 8 -5.81 -14.14 13.19
C TYR A 8 -4.51 -14.48 13.92
N ASP A 9 -4.28 -15.73 14.31
CA ASP A 9 -3.00 -16.15 14.90
C ASP A 9 -1.80 -15.87 13.98
N SER A 10 -1.98 -16.06 12.67
CA SER A 10 -0.96 -15.74 11.68
C SER A 10 -0.74 -14.23 11.55
N LEU A 11 -1.81 -13.44 11.54
CA LEU A 11 -1.73 -11.97 11.50
C LEU A 11 -1.02 -11.41 12.75
N ASN A 12 -1.35 -11.95 13.93
CA ASN A 12 -0.72 -11.62 15.20
C ASN A 12 0.80 -11.90 15.19
N ARG A 13 1.20 -13.03 14.61
CA ARG A 13 2.63 -13.35 14.43
C ARG A 13 3.31 -12.41 13.43
N GLN A 14 2.63 -12.04 12.35
CA GLN A 14 3.17 -11.15 11.32
C GLN A 14 3.42 -9.75 11.87
N ILE A 15 2.45 -9.15 12.58
CA ILE A 15 2.64 -7.80 13.13
C ILE A 15 3.72 -7.78 14.22
N ALA A 16 3.83 -8.83 15.05
CA ALA A 16 4.88 -8.90 16.07
C ALA A 16 6.28 -8.92 15.45
N ALA A 17 6.43 -9.57 14.29
CA ALA A 17 7.67 -9.52 13.52
C ALA A 17 7.91 -8.13 12.92
N ILE A 18 6.86 -7.50 12.37
CA ILE A 18 6.93 -6.12 11.83
C ILE A 18 7.37 -5.16 12.94
N ASP A 19 6.72 -5.17 14.10
CA ASP A 19 7.04 -4.34 15.27
C ASP A 19 8.51 -4.49 15.69
N LYS A 20 8.99 -5.74 15.78
CA LYS A 20 10.38 -6.03 16.17
C LYS A 20 11.40 -5.45 15.21
N ILE A 21 11.09 -5.40 13.91
CA ILE A 21 12.00 -4.87 12.89
C ILE A 21 11.82 -3.34 12.77
N ALA A 22 10.59 -2.83 12.92
CA ALA A 22 10.30 -1.39 12.95
C ALA A 22 11.01 -0.70 14.12
N ALA A 23 11.07 -1.33 15.29
CA ALA A 23 11.86 -0.87 16.42
C ALA A 23 13.37 -0.75 16.14
N LYS A 24 13.86 -1.34 15.03
CA LYS A 24 15.26 -1.22 14.56
C LYS A 24 15.43 -0.24 13.39
N GLY A 25 14.39 0.53 13.07
CA GLY A 25 14.42 1.57 12.03
C GLY A 25 13.84 1.15 10.68
N MET A 26 13.17 -0.01 10.58
CA MET A 26 12.41 -0.32 9.36
C MET A 26 11.16 0.57 9.28
N TYR A 27 10.95 1.16 8.11
CA TYR A 27 9.72 1.87 7.78
C TYR A 27 8.70 0.86 7.22
N PHE A 28 7.52 0.80 7.84
CA PHE A 28 6.42 -0.07 7.43
C PHE A 28 5.17 0.76 7.10
N TRP A 29 4.42 0.31 6.09
CA TRP A 29 3.12 0.88 5.71
C TRP A 29 2.15 -0.23 5.30
N ASP A 30 0.84 0.02 5.46
CA ASP A 30 -0.21 -0.86 4.94
C ASP A 30 -0.44 -0.63 3.44
N TYR A 31 -0.51 -1.68 2.63
CA TYR A 31 -0.61 -1.57 1.17
C TYR A 31 -2.06 -1.48 0.66
N GLY A 32 -3.03 -1.18 1.52
CA GLY A 32 -4.45 -1.12 1.14
C GLY A 32 -5.09 -2.49 0.95
N ASN A 33 -4.49 -3.55 1.52
CA ASN A 33 -5.05 -4.90 1.53
C ASN A 33 -5.86 -5.20 2.82
N ALA A 34 -6.16 -4.17 3.60
CA ALA A 34 -6.87 -4.24 4.88
C ALA A 34 -6.14 -5.04 5.98
N PHE A 35 -4.83 -5.24 5.88
CA PHE A 35 -4.05 -6.01 6.87
C PHE A 35 -4.19 -5.45 8.29
N LEU A 36 -3.96 -4.14 8.47
CA LEU A 36 -4.11 -3.51 9.79
C LEU A 36 -5.58 -3.50 10.26
N LEU A 37 -6.54 -3.38 9.34
CA LEU A 37 -7.96 -3.41 9.70
C LEU A 37 -8.38 -4.78 10.25
N GLU A 38 -7.94 -5.88 9.62
CA GLU A 38 -8.27 -7.23 10.09
C GLU A 38 -7.59 -7.55 11.43
N TYR A 39 -6.37 -7.05 11.64
CA TYR A 39 -5.71 -7.15 12.94
C TYR A 39 -6.44 -6.34 14.03
N HIS A 40 -6.98 -5.15 13.71
CA HIS A 40 -7.83 -4.40 14.64
C HIS A 40 -9.10 -5.17 15.02
N ARG A 41 -9.72 -5.86 14.06
CA ARG A 41 -10.94 -6.66 14.27
C ARG A 41 -10.73 -7.87 15.17
N ASP A 42 -9.50 -8.36 15.29
CA ASP A 42 -9.10 -9.38 16.27
C ASP A 42 -8.98 -8.82 17.71
N GLY A 43 -9.28 -7.54 17.91
CA GLY A 43 -9.26 -6.88 19.22
C GLY A 43 -7.89 -6.32 19.61
N ALA A 44 -6.93 -6.30 18.69
CA ALA A 44 -5.60 -5.79 18.98
C ALA A 44 -5.53 -4.25 18.91
N ASN A 45 -4.72 -3.68 19.81
CA ASN A 45 -4.51 -2.24 19.86
C ASN A 45 -3.48 -1.80 18.81
N LEU A 46 -3.97 -1.11 17.79
CA LEU A 46 -3.17 -0.54 16.71
C LEU A 46 -2.99 0.97 16.82
N LEU A 47 -3.51 1.60 17.87
CA LEU A 47 -3.39 3.03 18.02
C LEU A 47 -1.96 3.40 18.38
N ARG A 48 -1.57 4.60 17.95
CA ARG A 48 -0.37 5.25 18.47
C ARG A 48 -0.54 5.51 19.96
N GLU A 49 0.57 5.60 20.69
CA GLU A 49 0.53 5.91 22.12
C GLU A 49 -0.12 7.28 22.41
N ASP A 50 -0.04 8.21 21.47
CA ASP A 50 -0.57 9.58 21.54
C ASP A 50 -1.93 9.77 20.85
N ALA A 51 -2.56 8.67 20.40
CA ALA A 51 -3.82 8.70 19.67
C ALA A 51 -4.93 9.42 20.46
N GLN A 52 -5.52 10.46 19.86
CA GLN A 52 -6.67 11.20 20.40
C GLN A 52 -8.01 10.66 19.87
N ASP A 53 -7.95 9.82 18.85
CA ASP A 53 -9.09 9.20 18.19
C ASP A 53 -8.79 7.75 17.79
N ASP A 54 -9.79 7.06 17.28
CA ASP A 54 -9.70 5.69 16.78
C ASP A 54 -9.08 5.58 15.37
N LYS A 55 -8.63 6.70 14.79
CA LYS A 55 -8.06 6.78 13.43
C LYS A 55 -6.55 6.93 13.44
N SER A 56 -5.98 7.31 14.58
CA SER A 56 -4.55 7.51 14.78
C SER A 56 -3.82 6.17 14.93
N ILE A 57 -3.74 5.42 13.83
CA ILE A 57 -3.11 4.10 13.75
C ILE A 57 -1.58 4.23 13.74
N ARG A 58 -0.88 3.29 14.38
CA ARG A 58 0.59 3.22 14.53
C ARG A 58 1.33 3.25 13.20
N TYR A 59 0.79 2.54 12.21
CA TYR A 59 1.33 2.44 10.86
C TYR A 59 0.34 3.05 9.88
N SER A 60 0.81 3.99 9.07
CA SER A 60 0.00 4.60 8.02
C SER A 60 -0.21 3.65 6.85
N SER A 61 -1.24 3.92 6.05
CA SER A 61 -1.39 3.30 4.74
C SER A 61 -0.54 3.99 3.68
N TYR A 62 -0.13 3.23 2.66
CA TYR A 62 0.47 3.73 1.43
C TYR A 62 -0.33 4.86 0.77
N MET A 63 -1.67 4.79 0.86
CA MET A 63 -2.53 5.84 0.33
C MET A 63 -2.42 7.14 1.11
N GLN A 64 -2.35 7.06 2.44
CA GLN A 64 -2.22 8.24 3.30
C GLN A 64 -0.84 8.89 3.17
N ASP A 65 0.22 8.09 3.17
CA ASP A 65 1.59 8.61 3.30
C ASP A 65 2.31 8.85 1.96
N ILE A 66 1.90 8.19 0.88
CA ILE A 66 2.62 8.26 -0.40
C ILE A 66 1.70 8.72 -1.53
N MET A 67 0.60 8.01 -1.76
CA MET A 67 -0.21 8.26 -2.96
C MET A 67 -1.15 9.45 -2.85
N GLY A 68 -1.51 9.87 -1.64
CA GLY A 68 -2.42 11.00 -1.44
C GLY A 68 -1.91 12.27 -2.13
N GLU A 69 -0.62 12.57 -1.96
CA GLU A 69 0.01 13.71 -2.64
C GLU A 69 0.09 13.51 -4.15
N ILE A 70 0.52 12.32 -4.61
CA ILE A 70 0.62 12.00 -6.05
C ILE A 70 -0.75 12.16 -6.75
N PHE A 71 -1.81 11.64 -6.15
CA PHE A 71 -3.16 11.75 -6.72
C PHE A 71 -3.70 13.19 -6.67
N SER A 72 -3.27 14.00 -5.69
CA SER A 72 -3.67 15.41 -5.61
C SER A 72 -3.14 16.23 -6.79
N THR A 73 -2.03 15.81 -7.42
CA THR A 73 -1.50 16.45 -8.64
C THR A 73 -2.12 15.91 -9.93
N GLY A 74 -3.12 15.01 -9.84
CA GLY A 74 -3.75 14.36 -10.99
C GLY A 74 -2.92 13.22 -11.60
N LEU A 75 -1.78 12.85 -11.00
CA LEU A 75 -1.00 11.69 -11.44
C LEU A 75 -1.63 10.41 -10.93
N GLY A 76 -1.66 9.38 -11.77
CA GLY A 76 -2.25 8.09 -11.41
C GLY A 76 -1.96 7.00 -12.44
N PRO A 77 -2.50 5.79 -12.25
CA PRO A 77 -2.25 4.68 -13.16
C PRO A 77 -2.92 4.94 -14.52
N PHE A 78 -2.12 5.38 -15.49
CA PHE A 78 -2.52 5.49 -16.89
C PHE A 78 -2.07 4.24 -17.66
N ARG A 79 -2.96 3.65 -18.48
CA ARG A 79 -2.68 2.43 -19.22
C ARG A 79 -3.30 2.49 -20.61
N TRP A 80 -2.58 1.99 -21.61
CA TRP A 80 -3.11 1.72 -22.95
C TRP A 80 -2.84 0.27 -23.37
N VAL A 81 -3.51 -0.17 -24.45
CA VAL A 81 -3.36 -1.52 -25.01
C VAL A 81 -3.20 -1.41 -26.53
N GLY A 82 -2.17 -2.09 -27.06
CA GLY A 82 -1.98 -2.24 -28.50
C GLY A 82 -2.88 -3.32 -29.08
N VAL A 83 -3.96 -2.94 -29.75
CA VAL A 83 -4.98 -3.88 -30.29
C VAL A 83 -4.48 -4.78 -31.42
N SER A 84 -3.33 -4.47 -32.03
CA SER A 84 -2.73 -5.29 -33.08
C SER A 84 -2.12 -6.60 -32.57
N GLY A 85 -1.88 -6.72 -31.26
CA GLY A 85 -1.14 -7.83 -30.65
C GLY A 85 0.36 -7.84 -31.00
N LYS A 86 0.87 -6.84 -31.74
CA LYS A 86 2.27 -6.77 -32.14
C LYS A 86 3.09 -6.08 -31.03
N PRO A 87 4.16 -6.72 -30.51
CA PRO A 87 5.05 -6.08 -29.55
C PRO A 87 5.73 -4.79 -30.07
N GLY A 88 5.81 -4.63 -31.40
CA GLY A 88 6.35 -3.42 -32.04
C GLY A 88 5.54 -2.16 -31.75
N ASP A 89 4.22 -2.29 -31.60
CA ASP A 89 3.35 -1.15 -31.33
C ASP A 89 3.56 -0.64 -29.91
N LEU A 90 3.71 -1.55 -28.93
CA LEU A 90 4.04 -1.17 -27.55
C LEU A 90 5.39 -0.43 -27.48
N ARG A 91 6.43 -0.94 -28.17
CA ARG A 91 7.74 -0.27 -28.23
C ARG A 91 7.64 1.15 -28.80
N LEU A 92 6.84 1.35 -29.84
CA LEU A 92 6.62 2.67 -30.43
C LEU A 92 5.89 3.59 -29.44
N THR A 93 4.87 3.09 -28.75
CA THR A 93 4.18 3.88 -27.73
C THR A 93 5.05 4.19 -26.52
N ASP A 94 5.95 3.29 -26.10
CA ASP A 94 6.90 3.52 -25.01
C ASP A 94 7.86 4.66 -25.34
N GLN A 95 8.43 4.65 -26.55
CA GLN A 95 9.30 5.72 -27.04
C GLN A 95 8.56 7.06 -27.13
N THR A 96 7.31 7.03 -27.57
CA THR A 96 6.47 8.23 -27.67
C THR A 96 6.17 8.80 -26.28
N ALA A 97 5.76 7.95 -25.33
CA ALA A 97 5.50 8.37 -23.96
C ALA A 97 6.75 8.96 -23.28
N PHE A 98 7.92 8.32 -23.45
CA PHE A 98 9.19 8.83 -22.95
C PHE A 98 9.49 10.24 -23.48
N LYS A 99 9.39 10.44 -24.80
CA LYS A 99 9.64 11.73 -25.43
C LYS A 99 8.67 12.81 -24.92
N THR A 100 7.37 12.48 -24.82
CA THR A 100 6.37 13.43 -24.32
C THR A 100 6.67 13.85 -22.88
N ILE A 101 7.12 12.93 -22.03
CA ILE A 101 7.48 13.23 -20.63
C ILE A 101 8.73 14.10 -20.54
N ASP A 102 9.73 13.87 -21.40
CA ASP A 102 10.98 14.65 -21.44
C ASP A 102 10.75 16.12 -21.91
N GLU A 103 9.67 16.36 -22.66
CA GLU A 103 9.28 17.69 -23.15
C GLU A 103 8.38 18.48 -22.18
N LEU A 104 7.91 17.88 -21.07
CA LEU A 104 7.06 18.50 -20.04
C LEU A 104 7.88 19.24 -18.97
#